data_AF-A0A0Q5UZA4-F1
#
_entry.id   AF-A0A0Q5UZA4-F1
#
_cell.length_a   1.000
_cell.length_b   1.000
_cell.length_c   1.000
_cell.angle_alpha   90.00
_cell.angle_beta   90.00
_cell.angle_gamma   90.00
#
_symmetry.space_group_name_H-M   'P 1'
#
loop_
_entity.id
_entity.type
_entity.pdbx_description
1 polymer ?
#
loop_
_entity_poly.entity_id
_entity_poly.type
_entity_poly.pdbx_seq_one_letter_code
_entity_poly.pdbx_strand_id
1 'polypeptide(L)'
;MTSEVSAPEAYAEALAKVTPGLMAREVDCALPEAFGAFEMASGAHIAEGAKAPLCTFEVQNGNHVFICAGATLTRCTLHVSGKGGLIIIGPEARLKNVVLMVSGRDSAVVVGARTSWESGRGFSSKQSRLLAIGQDCMFSHSVTLRTNDAHGIFDLATQDHINPPEDVVVHAHVWLGSGVRVSKGAEVGASTIVGQASVATGKLDPRCVYAGIPARKLRENVTWSRTTAWDDIPVAFRS
;
A
#
# COMPACT_ATOMS: atom_id res chain seq x y z
N MET A 1 41.01 3.68 4.29
CA MET A 1 40.21 2.60 4.89
C MET A 1 38.81 3.13 5.08
N THR A 2 37.91 2.77 4.18
CA THR A 2 36.49 3.15 4.24
C THR A 2 35.76 2.09 5.07
N SER A 3 35.29 2.45 6.26
CA SER A 3 34.53 1.54 7.11
C SER A 3 33.13 1.34 6.52
N GLU A 4 32.85 0.12 6.09
CA GLU A 4 31.49 -0.34 5.78
C GLU A 4 30.66 -0.24 7.07
N VAL A 5 29.61 0.60 7.05
CA VAL A 5 28.63 0.64 8.12
C VAL A 5 27.41 -0.13 7.63
N SER A 6 27.22 -1.34 8.15
CA SER A 6 25.99 -2.10 7.94
C SER A 6 24.82 -1.32 8.52
N ALA A 7 23.71 -1.27 7.79
CA ALA A 7 22.66 -0.31 8.09
C ALA A 7 21.34 -0.87 8.68
N PRO A 8 21.16 -2.09 9.22
CA PRO A 8 19.81 -2.65 9.45
C PRO A 8 18.84 -1.79 10.28
N GLU A 9 19.35 -1.06 11.28
CA GLU A 9 18.59 -0.87 12.51
C GLU A 9 17.53 0.25 12.50
N ALA A 10 17.73 1.38 11.79
CA ALA A 10 16.77 2.49 11.88
C ALA A 10 15.57 2.36 10.93
N TYR A 11 15.68 1.47 9.95
CA TYR A 11 14.59 1.11 9.07
C TYR A 11 13.39 0.54 9.86
N ALA A 12 13.65 -0.29 10.87
CA ALA A 12 12.65 -0.78 11.81
C ALA A 12 12.03 0.34 12.66
N GLU A 13 12.80 1.38 13.01
CA GLU A 13 12.32 2.53 13.79
C GLU A 13 11.43 3.48 12.97
N ALA A 14 11.77 3.68 11.68
CA ALA A 14 10.95 4.44 10.74
C ALA A 14 9.58 3.78 10.52
N LEU A 15 9.56 2.45 10.36
CA LEU A 15 8.33 1.67 10.33
C LEU A 15 7.59 1.76 11.66
N ALA A 16 8.23 1.49 12.80
CA ALA A 16 7.56 1.52 14.11
C ALA A 16 6.87 2.86 14.43
N LYS A 17 7.35 3.98 13.85
CA LYS A 17 6.73 5.32 13.98
C LYS A 17 5.52 5.54 13.06
N VAL A 18 5.42 4.85 11.93
CA VAL A 18 4.36 5.01 10.91
C VAL A 18 3.37 3.83 10.88
N THR A 19 3.78 2.68 11.41
CA THR A 19 2.98 1.47 11.61
C THR A 19 2.87 1.03 13.09
N PRO A 20 2.77 1.92 14.11
CA PRO A 20 2.61 1.50 15.50
C PRO A 20 1.26 0.80 15.68
N GLY A 21 1.29 -0.53 15.82
CA GLY A 21 0.10 -1.38 15.87
C GLY A 21 -0.08 -2.30 14.66
N LEU A 22 0.56 -2.02 13.50
CA LEU A 22 0.60 -2.94 12.35
C LEU A 22 1.74 -3.98 12.49
N MET A 23 2.02 -4.42 13.72
CA MET A 23 3.13 -5.31 14.02
C MET A 23 2.89 -6.74 13.52
N ALA A 24 3.79 -7.17 12.63
CA ALA A 24 4.35 -8.53 12.61
C ALA A 24 3.48 -9.73 12.16
N ARG A 25 2.45 -9.59 11.29
CA ARG A 25 1.78 -10.77 10.68
C ARG A 25 1.49 -10.79 9.17
N GLU A 26 1.15 -9.68 8.50
CA GLU A 26 0.59 -9.79 7.12
C GLU A 26 1.20 -8.87 6.05
N VAL A 27 2.09 -7.94 6.41
CA VAL A 27 2.96 -7.26 5.43
C VAL A 27 4.31 -7.96 5.44
N ASP A 28 4.36 -9.10 4.74
CA ASP A 28 5.56 -9.95 4.59
C ASP A 28 6.54 -9.35 3.58
N CYS A 29 6.88 -8.09 3.78
CA CYS A 29 8.16 -7.58 3.36
C CYS A 29 9.15 -7.98 4.47
N ALA A 30 9.86 -9.10 4.24
CA ALA A 30 11.21 -9.23 4.76
C ALA A 30 12.02 -8.11 4.10
N LEU A 31 12.28 -7.06 4.88
CA LEU A 31 12.84 -5.82 4.36
C LEU A 31 14.37 -5.94 4.40
N PRO A 32 15.08 -5.38 3.41
CA PRO A 32 16.54 -5.48 3.38
C PRO A 32 17.17 -5.01 4.69
N GLU A 33 18.24 -5.68 5.14
CA GLU A 33 18.99 -5.36 6.36
C GLU A 33 19.85 -4.08 6.21
N ALA A 34 19.23 -3.01 5.71
CA ALA A 34 19.78 -1.69 5.52
C ALA A 34 18.63 -0.65 5.59
N PHE A 35 18.63 0.22 6.60
CA PHE A 35 18.96 1.66 6.52
C PHE A 35 19.10 2.28 7.93
N GLY A 36 20.18 3.04 8.17
CA GLY A 36 20.55 3.62 9.46
C GLY A 36 19.82 4.93 9.77
N ALA A 37 20.07 5.52 10.95
CA ALA A 37 19.30 6.65 11.51
C ALA A 37 19.13 7.81 10.52
N PHE A 38 18.05 8.60 10.68
CA PHE A 38 17.61 9.68 9.77
C PHE A 38 18.63 10.83 9.56
N GLU A 39 19.74 10.53 8.90
CA GLU A 39 20.70 11.45 8.27
C GLU A 39 20.83 11.14 6.76
N MET A 40 19.84 10.47 6.18
CA MET A 40 19.76 10.30 4.72
C MET A 40 19.21 11.56 4.06
N ALA A 41 19.85 11.99 2.97
CA ALA A 41 19.30 13.03 2.11
C ALA A 41 17.90 12.63 1.60
N SER A 42 16.97 13.58 1.60
CA SER A 42 15.61 13.39 1.11
C SER A 42 15.59 13.02 -0.37
N GLY A 43 14.69 12.13 -0.78
CA GLY A 43 14.60 11.70 -2.17
C GLY A 43 14.10 10.28 -2.37
N ALA A 44 14.38 9.74 -3.55
CA ALA A 44 14.07 8.37 -3.92
C ALA A 44 15.32 7.47 -3.84
N HIS A 45 15.20 6.39 -3.08
CA HIS A 45 16.23 5.40 -2.80
C HIS A 45 15.87 4.11 -3.54
N ILE A 46 16.70 3.71 -4.50
CA ILE A 46 16.43 2.57 -5.40
C ILE A 46 17.47 1.49 -5.12
N ALA A 47 17.03 0.34 -4.64
CA ALA A 47 17.90 -0.80 -4.32
C ALA A 47 18.39 -1.52 -5.58
N GLU A 48 19.42 -2.37 -5.43
CA GLU A 48 19.97 -3.16 -6.52
C GLU A 48 18.91 -4.06 -7.19
N GLY A 49 19.02 -4.21 -8.51
CA GLY A 49 18.10 -5.00 -9.33
C GLY A 49 16.70 -4.37 -9.53
N ALA A 50 16.33 -3.33 -8.79
CA ALA A 50 15.09 -2.60 -9.01
C ALA A 50 15.14 -1.75 -10.29
N LYS A 51 13.97 -1.55 -10.91
CA LYS A 51 13.82 -0.88 -12.21
C LYS A 51 12.65 0.09 -12.16
N ALA A 52 12.87 1.34 -12.59
CA ALA A 52 11.82 2.37 -12.64
C ALA A 52 11.73 3.11 -14.00
N PRO A 53 11.72 2.42 -15.16
CA PRO A 53 11.60 3.07 -16.47
C PRO A 53 10.38 4.00 -16.58
N LEU A 54 10.61 5.19 -17.15
CA LEU A 54 9.60 6.21 -17.40
C LEU A 54 8.82 6.67 -16.14
N CYS A 55 9.41 6.52 -14.96
CA CYS A 55 8.78 6.95 -13.71
C CYS A 55 9.19 8.38 -13.32
N THR A 56 8.26 9.10 -12.68
CA THR A 56 8.48 10.45 -12.15
C THR A 56 8.50 10.41 -10.62
N PHE A 57 9.49 11.07 -10.02
CA PHE A 57 9.66 11.17 -8.57
C PHE A 57 9.64 12.65 -8.16
N GLU A 58 8.61 13.03 -7.40
CA GLU A 58 8.42 14.38 -6.87
C GLU A 58 8.49 14.29 -5.34
N VAL A 59 9.67 14.47 -4.76
CA VAL A 59 9.89 14.27 -3.31
C VAL A 59 10.35 15.59 -2.70
N GLN A 60 9.50 16.20 -1.87
CA GLN A 60 9.87 17.41 -1.12
C GLN A 60 10.88 17.09 -0.01
N ASN A 61 11.66 18.09 0.41
CA ASN A 61 12.65 17.93 1.49
C ASN A 61 12.01 17.45 2.79
N GLY A 62 12.67 16.53 3.51
CA GLY A 62 12.17 15.86 4.70
C GLY A 62 11.20 14.70 4.42
N ASN A 63 11.25 14.11 3.21
CA ASN A 63 10.40 13.00 2.78
C ASN A 63 11.20 11.95 1.97
N HIS A 64 10.70 10.72 1.91
CA HIS A 64 11.43 9.58 1.36
C HIS A 64 10.56 8.65 0.50
N VAL A 65 11.16 8.10 -0.55
CA VAL A 65 10.61 7.01 -1.37
C VAL A 65 11.63 5.88 -1.40
N PHE A 66 11.22 4.65 -1.09
CA PHE A 66 12.06 3.46 -1.16
C PHE A 66 11.52 2.47 -2.19
N ILE A 67 12.39 1.98 -3.05
CA ILE A 67 12.11 0.91 -4.01
C ILE A 67 13.06 -0.26 -3.69
N CYS A 68 12.51 -1.32 -3.10
CA CYS A 68 13.27 -2.48 -2.66
C CYS A 68 13.72 -3.38 -3.83
N ALA A 69 14.62 -4.32 -3.53
CA ALA A 69 15.31 -5.14 -4.53
C ALA A 69 14.35 -5.87 -5.48
N GLY A 70 14.71 -5.89 -6.77
CA GLY A 70 13.95 -6.55 -7.84
C GLY A 70 12.58 -5.92 -8.18
N ALA A 71 12.11 -4.90 -7.45
CA ALA A 71 10.84 -4.24 -7.76
C ALA A 71 10.90 -3.55 -9.12
N THR A 72 9.82 -3.64 -9.90
CA THR A 72 9.72 -3.07 -11.25
C THR A 72 8.53 -2.12 -11.33
N LEU A 73 8.82 -0.84 -11.49
CA LEU A 73 7.85 0.21 -11.75
C LEU A 73 7.95 0.63 -13.21
N THR A 74 6.84 0.91 -13.87
CA THR A 74 6.84 1.41 -15.26
C THR A 74 5.77 2.48 -15.43
N ARG A 75 6.16 3.66 -15.92
CA ARG A 75 5.25 4.80 -16.12
C ARG A 75 4.48 5.21 -14.85
N CYS A 76 5.12 5.11 -13.69
CA CYS A 76 4.53 5.43 -12.40
C CYS A 76 4.92 6.84 -11.95
N THR A 77 4.08 7.50 -11.15
CA THR A 77 4.35 8.80 -10.55
C THR A 77 4.28 8.69 -9.04
N LEU A 78 5.37 9.03 -8.35
CA LEU A 78 5.48 8.99 -6.90
C LEU A 78 5.68 10.41 -6.39
N HIS A 79 4.64 10.99 -5.79
CA HIS A 79 4.65 12.34 -5.25
C HIS A 79 4.56 12.30 -3.72
N VAL A 80 5.52 12.91 -3.04
CA VAL A 80 5.58 13.03 -1.58
C VAL A 80 5.81 14.48 -1.19
N SER A 81 4.87 15.05 -0.43
CA SER A 81 4.85 16.46 -0.02
C SER A 81 4.50 16.66 1.45
N GLY A 82 4.91 17.79 2.01
CA GLY A 82 4.80 18.07 3.44
C GLY A 82 6.03 17.56 4.21
N LYS A 83 5.83 16.90 5.34
CA LYS A 83 6.90 16.50 6.28
C LYS A 83 6.74 15.05 6.75
N GLY A 84 7.81 14.27 6.73
CA GLY A 84 7.81 12.89 7.23
C GLY A 84 7.01 11.92 6.36
N GLY A 85 6.72 12.31 5.11
CA GLY A 85 6.01 11.47 4.14
C GLY A 85 6.89 10.33 3.63
N LEU A 86 6.29 9.15 3.46
CA LEU A 86 6.99 7.92 3.13
C LEU A 86 6.24 7.10 2.07
N ILE A 87 6.93 6.67 1.01
CA ILE A 87 6.43 5.60 0.12
C ILE A 87 7.42 4.44 0.16
N ILE A 88 6.92 3.21 0.35
CA ILE A 88 7.72 1.98 0.27
C ILE A 88 7.12 1.05 -0.79
N ILE A 89 7.94 0.63 -1.74
CA ILE A 89 7.63 -0.43 -2.70
C ILE A 89 8.48 -1.66 -2.35
N GLY A 90 7.83 -2.70 -1.84
CA GLY A 90 8.46 -3.92 -1.35
C GLY A 90 9.13 -4.77 -2.44
N PRO A 91 9.96 -5.74 -2.03
CA PRO A 91 10.74 -6.57 -2.96
C PRO A 91 9.90 -7.22 -4.06
N GLU A 92 10.41 -7.25 -5.28
CA GLU A 92 9.77 -7.86 -6.46
C GLU A 92 8.35 -7.36 -6.81
N ALA A 93 7.86 -6.28 -6.19
CA ALA A 93 6.56 -5.70 -6.55
C ALA A 93 6.58 -5.14 -7.99
N ARG A 94 5.46 -5.25 -8.71
CA ARG A 94 5.35 -4.92 -10.14
C ARG A 94 4.23 -3.90 -10.37
N LEU A 95 4.57 -2.63 -10.52
CA LEU A 95 3.61 -1.54 -10.70
C LEU A 95 3.71 -0.96 -12.11
N LYS A 96 2.57 -0.74 -12.76
CA LYS A 96 2.48 -0.09 -14.08
C LYS A 96 1.44 1.03 -14.01
N ASN A 97 1.73 2.19 -14.59
CA ASN A 97 0.77 3.31 -14.68
C ASN A 97 0.08 3.66 -13.33
N VAL A 98 0.82 3.54 -12.21
CA VAL A 98 0.32 3.83 -10.86
C VAL A 98 0.75 5.23 -10.44
N VAL A 99 -0.19 6.00 -9.88
CA VAL A 99 0.12 7.26 -9.18
C VAL A 99 0.01 7.01 -7.67
N LEU A 100 1.14 7.12 -6.96
CA LEU A 100 1.17 7.10 -5.50
C LEU A 100 1.40 8.51 -4.99
N MET A 101 0.54 8.98 -4.10
CA MET A 101 0.61 10.32 -3.54
C MET A 101 0.53 10.27 -2.02
N VAL A 102 1.55 10.86 -1.39
CA VAL A 102 1.61 11.13 0.05
C VAL A 102 1.65 12.62 0.27
N SER A 103 0.79 13.15 1.14
CA SER A 103 0.81 14.58 1.48
C SER A 103 0.37 14.92 2.90
N GLY A 104 1.03 15.90 3.52
CA GLY A 104 0.71 16.39 4.86
C GLY A 104 1.80 16.06 5.87
N ARG A 105 1.46 15.38 6.98
CA ARG A 105 2.44 15.04 8.02
C ARG A 105 2.44 13.55 8.35
N ASP A 106 3.64 12.96 8.45
CA ASP A 106 3.91 11.61 8.96
C ASP A 106 2.99 10.52 8.38
N SER A 107 2.67 10.62 7.09
CA SER A 107 1.72 9.74 6.40
C SER A 107 2.44 8.89 5.35
N ALA A 108 1.93 7.70 5.05
CA ALA A 108 2.61 6.76 4.16
C ALA A 108 1.71 5.93 3.24
N VAL A 109 2.33 5.46 2.16
CA VAL A 109 1.84 4.38 1.30
C VAL A 109 2.86 3.24 1.31
N VAL A 110 2.44 2.02 1.64
CA VAL A 110 3.28 0.82 1.63
C VAL A 110 2.68 -0.22 0.70
N VAL A 111 3.49 -0.74 -0.24
CA VAL A 111 3.13 -1.85 -1.12
C VAL A 111 4.00 -3.04 -0.80
N GLY A 112 3.40 -4.15 -0.35
CA GLY A 112 4.10 -5.37 0.07
C GLY A 112 4.81 -6.11 -1.07
N ALA A 113 5.64 -7.08 -0.69
CA ALA A 113 6.46 -7.86 -1.62
C ALA A 113 5.62 -8.61 -2.66
N ARG A 114 6.16 -8.77 -3.88
CA ARG A 114 5.54 -9.51 -5.01
C ARG A 114 4.16 -9.01 -5.49
N THR A 115 3.60 -7.97 -4.87
CA THR A 115 2.31 -7.38 -5.28
C THR A 115 2.38 -6.78 -6.68
N SER A 116 1.36 -7.05 -7.50
CA SER A 116 1.24 -6.54 -8.88
C SER A 116 0.09 -5.54 -9.01
N TRP A 117 0.30 -4.40 -9.66
CA TRP A 117 -0.71 -3.36 -9.89
C TRP A 117 -0.64 -2.83 -11.33
N GLU A 118 -1.65 -3.12 -12.16
CA GLU A 118 -1.62 -2.84 -13.62
C GLU A 118 -1.94 -1.39 -14.02
N SER A 119 -2.83 -0.72 -13.29
CA SER A 119 -2.95 0.75 -13.28
C SER A 119 -3.82 1.21 -12.10
N GLY A 120 -3.60 2.43 -11.62
CA GLY A 120 -4.41 2.94 -10.52
C GLY A 120 -3.81 4.10 -9.75
N ARG A 121 -4.40 4.37 -8.59
CA ARG A 121 -3.96 5.46 -7.71
C ARG A 121 -4.05 5.07 -6.23
N GLY A 122 -3.00 5.35 -5.47
CA GLY A 122 -2.97 5.20 -4.02
C GLY A 122 -2.71 6.55 -3.35
N PHE A 123 -3.61 6.98 -2.46
CA PHE A 123 -3.50 8.25 -1.75
C PHE A 123 -3.50 8.04 -0.24
N SER A 124 -2.45 8.47 0.43
CA SER A 124 -2.45 8.66 1.88
C SER A 124 -2.11 10.11 2.22
N SER A 125 -3.04 10.83 2.87
CA SER A 125 -2.79 12.22 3.22
C SER A 125 -3.53 12.69 4.46
N LYS A 126 -3.28 13.96 4.83
CA LYS A 126 -3.63 14.64 6.09
C LYS A 126 -2.55 14.42 7.16
N GLN A 127 -2.87 13.83 8.30
CA GLN A 127 -1.93 13.68 9.41
C GLN A 127 -1.94 12.24 9.92
N SER A 128 -0.75 11.63 9.96
CA SER A 128 -0.50 10.29 10.51
C SER A 128 -1.39 9.20 9.91
N ARG A 129 -1.54 9.19 8.57
CA ARG A 129 -2.36 8.21 7.84
C ARG A 129 -1.53 7.17 7.07
N LEU A 130 -2.06 5.96 7.02
CA LEU A 130 -1.45 4.82 6.36
C LEU A 130 -2.37 4.22 5.29
N LEU A 131 -1.82 4.04 4.09
CA LEU A 131 -2.35 3.11 3.08
C LEU A 131 -1.39 1.91 3.04
N ALA A 132 -1.78 0.80 3.66
CA ALA A 132 -1.02 -0.44 3.70
C ALA A 132 -1.60 -1.46 2.71
N ILE A 133 -0.74 -2.04 1.88
CA ILE A 133 -1.06 -3.14 0.97
C ILE A 133 -0.11 -4.29 1.28
N GLY A 134 -0.64 -5.48 1.56
CA GLY A 134 0.10 -6.67 1.92
C GLY A 134 0.90 -7.28 0.76
N GLN A 135 1.52 -8.43 1.03
CA GLN A 135 2.27 -9.18 0.03
C GLN A 135 1.36 -9.89 -0.99
N ASP A 136 1.92 -10.22 -2.16
CA ASP A 136 1.30 -11.03 -3.22
C ASP A 136 -0.13 -10.62 -3.64
N CYS A 137 -0.48 -9.35 -3.48
CA CYS A 137 -1.75 -8.84 -3.97
C CYS A 137 -1.75 -8.75 -5.51
N MET A 138 -2.95 -8.78 -6.09
CA MET A 138 -3.17 -8.58 -7.53
C MET A 138 -4.21 -7.49 -7.75
N PHE A 139 -3.76 -6.29 -8.10
CA PHE A 139 -4.63 -5.17 -8.42
C PHE A 139 -4.70 -5.00 -9.94
N SER A 140 -5.91 -5.08 -10.48
CA SER A 140 -6.14 -4.90 -11.91
C SER A 140 -6.06 -3.43 -12.33
N HIS A 141 -6.59 -3.10 -13.50
CA HIS A 141 -6.59 -1.75 -14.04
C HIS A 141 -7.51 -0.80 -13.25
N SER A 142 -7.16 0.49 -13.22
CA SER A 142 -7.97 1.58 -12.66
C SER A 142 -8.39 1.42 -11.20
N VAL A 143 -7.68 0.61 -10.41
CA VAL A 143 -7.93 0.45 -8.97
C VAL A 143 -7.56 1.73 -8.22
N THR A 144 -8.37 2.17 -7.26
CA THR A 144 -8.12 3.41 -6.49
C THR A 144 -8.29 3.20 -4.98
N LEU A 145 -7.30 3.58 -4.19
CA LEU A 145 -7.33 3.49 -2.72
C LEU A 145 -7.07 4.87 -2.10
N ARG A 146 -7.84 5.26 -1.07
CA ARG A 146 -7.77 6.60 -0.45
C ARG A 146 -8.02 6.57 1.06
N THR A 147 -7.17 7.21 1.86
CA THR A 147 -7.38 7.40 3.31
C THR A 147 -8.28 8.58 3.70
N ASN A 148 -8.78 9.36 2.72
CA ASN A 148 -9.64 10.51 2.99
C ASN A 148 -10.44 11.01 1.77
N ASP A 149 -11.51 11.75 2.07
CA ASP A 149 -12.47 12.32 1.11
C ASP A 149 -12.04 13.69 0.54
N ALA A 150 -10.82 14.14 0.85
CA ALA A 150 -10.26 15.49 0.62
C ALA A 150 -10.97 16.64 1.36
N HIS A 151 -12.29 16.74 1.30
CA HIS A 151 -13.10 17.82 1.89
C HIS A 151 -13.88 17.36 3.13
N GLY A 152 -14.18 18.30 4.02
CA GLY A 152 -14.93 18.05 5.24
C GLY A 152 -16.45 18.03 5.03
N ILE A 153 -17.10 17.11 5.72
CA ILE A 153 -18.55 17.00 5.89
C ILE A 153 -18.82 17.34 7.35
N PHE A 154 -19.84 18.17 7.59
CA PHE A 154 -20.20 18.65 8.92
C PHE A 154 -21.63 18.25 9.27
N ASP A 155 -21.86 17.84 10.51
CA ASP A 155 -23.21 17.67 11.04
C ASP A 155 -23.86 19.05 11.28
N LEU A 156 -25.10 19.23 10.87
CA LEU A 156 -25.77 20.54 10.93
C LEU A 156 -26.26 20.92 12.34
N ALA A 157 -26.45 19.95 13.24
CA ALA A 157 -26.94 20.18 14.59
C ALA A 157 -25.79 20.43 15.59
N THR A 158 -24.69 19.68 15.46
CA THR A 158 -23.52 19.79 16.35
C THR A 158 -22.41 20.68 15.79
N GLN A 159 -22.39 20.91 14.46
CA GLN A 159 -21.29 21.55 13.72
C GLN A 159 -19.99 20.75 13.69
N ASP A 160 -20.00 19.49 14.13
CA ASP A 160 -18.83 18.61 14.15
C ASP A 160 -18.42 18.15 12.75
N HIS A 161 -17.11 17.93 12.55
CA HIS A 161 -16.55 17.34 11.33
C HIS A 161 -16.65 15.81 11.38
N ILE A 162 -17.58 15.24 10.59
CA ILE A 162 -18.03 13.84 10.72
C ILE A 162 -17.35 12.84 9.76
N ASN A 163 -16.45 13.28 8.87
CA ASN A 163 -15.67 12.40 7.99
C ASN A 163 -14.14 12.52 8.19
N PRO A 164 -13.62 12.30 9.42
CA PRO A 164 -12.18 12.31 9.65
C PRO A 164 -11.42 11.32 8.74
N PRO A 165 -10.15 11.59 8.39
CA PRO A 165 -9.34 10.69 7.59
C PRO A 165 -9.01 9.42 8.38
N GLU A 166 -9.08 8.28 7.72
CA GLU A 166 -8.90 6.94 8.31
C GLU A 166 -7.98 6.11 7.44
N ASP A 167 -7.21 5.22 8.06
CA ASP A 167 -6.28 4.35 7.37
C ASP A 167 -7.01 3.37 6.43
N VAL A 168 -6.26 2.81 5.48
CA VAL A 168 -6.75 1.76 4.58
C VAL A 168 -5.77 0.61 4.61
N VAL A 169 -6.28 -0.58 4.92
CA VAL A 169 -5.48 -1.80 5.01
C VAL A 169 -6.01 -2.82 4.03
N VAL A 170 -5.16 -3.25 3.10
CA VAL A 170 -5.40 -4.41 2.25
C VAL A 170 -4.42 -5.47 2.68
N HIS A 171 -4.91 -6.57 3.23
CA HIS A 171 -4.08 -7.65 3.77
C HIS A 171 -3.47 -8.53 2.67
N ALA A 172 -2.71 -9.56 3.05
CA ALA A 172 -1.95 -10.38 2.11
C ALA A 172 -2.83 -11.12 1.09
N HIS A 173 -2.31 -11.28 -0.13
CA HIS A 173 -2.93 -12.07 -1.19
C HIS A 173 -4.38 -11.64 -1.48
N VAL A 174 -4.62 -10.33 -1.64
CA VAL A 174 -5.92 -9.79 -2.04
C VAL A 174 -5.96 -9.53 -3.55
N TRP A 175 -7.07 -9.91 -4.20
CA TRP A 175 -7.35 -9.57 -5.60
C TRP A 175 -8.37 -8.44 -5.68
N LEU A 176 -7.96 -7.28 -6.20
CA LEU A 176 -8.85 -6.17 -6.55
C LEU A 176 -9.11 -6.16 -8.06
N GLY A 177 -10.36 -6.38 -8.46
CA GLY A 177 -10.81 -6.35 -9.85
C GLY A 177 -10.71 -4.97 -10.50
N SER A 178 -10.89 -4.92 -11.82
CA SER A 178 -10.76 -3.69 -12.60
C SER A 178 -11.72 -2.60 -12.11
N GLY A 179 -11.23 -1.39 -11.88
CA GLY A 179 -12.04 -0.23 -11.45
C GLY A 179 -12.52 -0.26 -10.00
N VAL A 180 -12.04 -1.19 -9.16
CA VAL A 180 -12.39 -1.22 -7.73
C VAL A 180 -11.92 0.05 -7.02
N ARG A 181 -12.77 0.58 -6.13
CA ARG A 181 -12.41 1.67 -5.21
C ARG A 181 -12.40 1.17 -3.77
N VAL A 182 -11.39 1.53 -3.01
CA VAL A 182 -11.25 1.27 -1.58
C VAL A 182 -11.24 2.61 -0.84
N SER A 183 -12.28 2.85 -0.06
CA SER A 183 -12.49 4.10 0.69
C SER A 183 -11.76 4.11 2.04
N LYS A 184 -11.69 5.28 2.68
CA LYS A 184 -11.09 5.45 4.02
C LYS A 184 -11.75 4.50 5.04
N GLY A 185 -10.96 4.00 6.00
CA GLY A 185 -11.44 3.09 7.04
C GLY A 185 -11.79 1.69 6.53
N ALA A 186 -11.47 1.36 5.27
CA ALA A 186 -11.67 0.02 4.74
C ALA A 186 -10.51 -0.91 5.11
N GLU A 187 -10.87 -2.12 5.54
CA GLU A 187 -9.96 -3.21 5.86
C GLU A 187 -10.36 -4.43 5.00
N VAL A 188 -9.50 -4.87 4.08
CA VAL A 188 -9.78 -6.01 3.20
C VAL A 188 -8.94 -7.20 3.64
N GLY A 189 -9.59 -8.20 4.25
CA GLY A 189 -8.96 -9.40 4.81
C GLY A 189 -8.16 -10.23 3.80
N ALA A 190 -7.20 -11.01 4.30
CA ALA A 190 -6.31 -11.81 3.45
C ALA A 190 -7.07 -12.82 2.57
N SER A 191 -6.50 -13.14 1.40
CA SER A 191 -7.09 -14.07 0.41
C SER A 191 -8.47 -13.65 -0.15
N THR A 192 -8.92 -12.42 0.06
CA THR A 192 -10.22 -11.92 -0.40
C THR A 192 -10.17 -11.35 -1.82
N ILE A 193 -11.26 -11.57 -2.56
CA ILE A 193 -11.47 -11.09 -3.93
C ILE A 193 -12.55 -10.01 -3.92
N VAL A 194 -12.25 -8.84 -4.47
CA VAL A 194 -13.21 -7.76 -4.69
C VAL A 194 -13.48 -7.64 -6.19
N GLY A 195 -14.71 -7.95 -6.61
CA GLY A 195 -15.13 -7.95 -8.00
C GLY A 195 -15.06 -6.58 -8.68
N GLN A 196 -14.93 -6.58 -10.01
CA GLN A 196 -14.78 -5.36 -10.82
C GLN A 196 -15.80 -4.25 -10.51
N ALA A 197 -15.37 -2.99 -10.63
CA ALA A 197 -16.14 -1.76 -10.39
C ALA A 197 -16.77 -1.61 -8.98
N SER A 198 -16.44 -2.50 -8.03
CA SER A 198 -17.01 -2.45 -6.68
C SER A 198 -16.43 -1.33 -5.82
N VAL A 199 -17.18 -0.90 -4.81
CA VAL A 199 -16.73 0.08 -3.80
C VAL A 199 -16.63 -0.60 -2.45
N ALA A 200 -15.41 -0.85 -1.99
CA ALA A 200 -15.09 -1.43 -0.69
C ALA A 200 -15.05 -0.34 0.39
N THR A 201 -15.77 -0.57 1.48
CA THR A 201 -15.98 0.34 2.62
C THR A 201 -16.10 -0.48 3.90
N GLY A 202 -15.42 -0.06 4.97
CA GLY A 202 -15.39 -0.82 6.23
C GLY A 202 -14.69 -2.17 6.10
N LYS A 203 -15.04 -3.11 6.99
CA LYS A 203 -14.37 -4.42 7.05
C LYS A 203 -14.94 -5.39 6.01
N LEU A 204 -14.05 -6.00 5.23
CA LEU A 204 -14.32 -7.13 4.35
C LEU A 204 -13.55 -8.34 4.93
N ASP A 205 -14.28 -9.40 5.26
CA ASP A 205 -13.72 -10.60 5.89
C ASP A 205 -12.71 -11.30 4.97
N PRO A 206 -11.71 -12.02 5.51
CA PRO A 206 -10.75 -12.81 4.73
C PRO A 206 -11.42 -13.98 4.01
N ARG A 207 -10.75 -14.53 2.98
CA ARG A 207 -11.18 -15.73 2.22
C ARG A 207 -12.61 -15.63 1.65
N CYS A 208 -12.99 -14.43 1.22
CA CYS A 208 -14.33 -14.12 0.72
C CYS A 208 -14.31 -13.58 -0.72
N VAL A 209 -15.46 -13.65 -1.40
CA VAL A 209 -15.75 -12.83 -2.59
C VAL A 209 -16.71 -11.72 -2.20
N TYR A 210 -16.36 -10.49 -2.53
CA TYR A 210 -17.20 -9.30 -2.39
C TYR A 210 -17.45 -8.66 -3.77
N ALA A 211 -18.65 -8.14 -4.02
CA ALA A 211 -18.89 -7.27 -5.18
C ALA A 211 -20.03 -6.27 -4.95
N GLY A 212 -20.10 -5.23 -5.78
CA GLY A 212 -21.19 -4.24 -5.80
C GLY A 212 -20.81 -2.87 -5.26
N ILE A 213 -21.80 -1.97 -5.22
CA ILE A 213 -21.65 -0.59 -4.74
C ILE A 213 -22.76 -0.29 -3.71
N PRO A 214 -22.46 -0.24 -2.40
CA PRO A 214 -21.20 -0.66 -1.79
C PRO A 214 -21.05 -2.19 -1.86
N ALA A 215 -19.81 -2.68 -1.74
CA ALA A 215 -19.53 -4.10 -1.87
C ALA A 215 -20.29 -4.94 -0.82
N ARG A 216 -20.76 -6.12 -1.21
CA ARG A 216 -21.44 -7.09 -0.35
C ARG A 216 -20.79 -8.45 -0.53
N LYS A 217 -20.75 -9.23 0.56
CA LYS A 217 -20.22 -10.58 0.55
C LYS A 217 -21.13 -11.47 -0.31
N LEU A 218 -20.54 -12.20 -1.25
CA LEU A 218 -21.22 -13.12 -2.16
C LEU A 218 -20.84 -14.59 -1.89
N ARG A 219 -19.64 -14.82 -1.36
CA ARG A 219 -19.12 -16.16 -1.08
C ARG A 219 -18.07 -16.13 0.03
N GLU A 220 -17.99 -17.24 0.76
CA GLU A 220 -17.01 -17.51 1.83
C GLU A 220 -16.18 -18.75 1.48
N ASN A 221 -15.12 -18.98 2.26
CA ASN A 221 -14.21 -20.11 2.11
C ASN A 221 -13.65 -20.26 0.69
N VAL A 222 -13.02 -19.19 0.21
CA VAL A 222 -12.30 -19.13 -1.08
C VAL A 222 -10.88 -18.62 -0.92
N THR A 223 -10.07 -18.91 -1.92
CA THR A 223 -8.81 -18.23 -2.22
C THR A 223 -8.71 -18.09 -3.75
N TRP A 224 -7.63 -17.50 -4.28
CA TRP A 224 -7.46 -17.31 -5.72
C TRP A 224 -6.05 -17.69 -6.16
N SER A 225 -5.85 -17.84 -7.46
CA SER A 225 -4.54 -18.09 -8.08
C SER A 225 -4.30 -17.08 -9.19
N ARG A 226 -3.02 -16.81 -9.50
CA ARG A 226 -2.61 -16.05 -10.69
C ARG A 226 -2.78 -16.86 -11.98
N THR A 227 -3.00 -18.17 -11.86
CA THR A 227 -3.21 -19.13 -12.95
C THR A 227 -4.52 -19.90 -12.75
N THR A 228 -4.76 -20.93 -13.57
CA THR A 228 -5.87 -21.87 -13.40
C THR A 228 -5.53 -23.08 -12.52
N ALA A 229 -4.29 -23.22 -12.06
CA ALA A 229 -3.86 -24.37 -11.26
C ALA A 229 -3.95 -24.09 -9.75
N TRP A 230 -4.44 -25.08 -8.99
CA TRP A 230 -4.47 -25.04 -7.52
C TRP A 230 -3.05 -25.02 -6.94
N ASP A 231 -2.12 -25.75 -7.55
CA ASP A 231 -0.75 -25.86 -7.04
C ASP A 231 0.13 -24.62 -7.28
N ASP A 232 -0.39 -23.61 -7.98
CA ASP A 232 0.25 -22.30 -8.11
C ASP A 232 -0.17 -21.31 -6.99
N ILE A 233 -1.17 -21.66 -6.17
CA ILE A 233 -1.52 -20.87 -4.97
C ILE A 233 -0.37 -21.00 -3.97
N PRO A 234 0.20 -19.91 -3.43
CA PRO A 234 1.26 -20.02 -2.41
C PRO A 234 0.75 -20.79 -1.19
N VAL A 235 1.57 -21.70 -0.65
CA VAL A 235 1.16 -22.63 0.42
C VAL A 235 0.54 -21.92 1.62
N ALA A 236 1.05 -20.73 1.97
CA ALA A 236 0.54 -19.88 3.04
C ALA A 236 -0.93 -19.43 2.89
N PHE A 237 -1.51 -19.50 1.70
CA PHE A 237 -2.89 -19.06 1.41
C PHE A 237 -3.85 -20.22 1.09
N ARG A 238 -3.38 -21.48 1.12
CA ARG A 238 -4.21 -22.68 0.80
C ARG A 238 -5.10 -23.16 1.95
N SER A 239 -4.79 -22.79 3.19
CA SER A 239 -5.50 -23.18 4.43
C SER A 239 -5.92 -21.94 5.21
#